data_AF-A0A656HBK9-F1
#
_entry.id   AF-A0A656HBK9-F1
#
_cell.length_a   1.000
_cell.length_b   1.000
_cell.length_c   1.000
_cell.angle_alpha   90.00
_cell.angle_beta   90.00
_cell.angle_gamma   90.00
#
_symmetry.space_group_name_H-M   'P 1'
#
loop_
_entity.id
_entity.type
_entity.pdbx_description
1 polymer ?
#
loop_
_entity_poly.entity_id
_entity_poly.type
_entity_poly.pdbx_seq_one_letter_code
_entity_poly.pdbx_strand_id
1 'polypeptide(L)'
;MTLKKPLALFHIELYKREIVPKLYLAMYLAKNFNFQIYLGKVENYAQATIGKGVYLNKDHGVWSEERLLKIKSNGYFVTAFDEEGMIYKSDEIYNRSRGSKKLLDELDAIFLWGENQSKTIGKISQNFNNKFITGSPKFDFYKSVKNRSIDQKIGGRDVIKVLVNTRFTYVNSLNPTLQSDIDNLKKLSFVKSKEDEFLFRQLVESDKVIFNEFCKLFNLLGDDERFAVVIRPHPAENGEVYKEFASKYNNIHVDGNSDLIQQIITHDCVVHDGCSTAIEARVLGKYVFGLRPENLKSAYIATANRFSRNFMDASSLKKYLLNKSEWYLEDVDHLGKLFIENWKDKSASISFGKIIDSFDLEKVEILKPSIEKQSVKRFIADVVYFFVRKYPSLLKLLPTSTAKKVQNFYQARSKSQKVFPKIKLENVKEQINYLCGLDEILGNYEKYNIKKINSYSFVITYD
;
A
#
# COMPACT_ATOMS: atom_id res chain seq x y z
N MET A 1 5.27 -38.87 -11.16
CA MET A 1 5.50 -37.66 -12.00
C MET A 1 5.65 -36.45 -11.09
N THR A 2 6.63 -35.58 -11.33
CA THR A 2 6.71 -34.28 -10.65
C THR A 2 5.57 -33.40 -11.16
N LEU A 3 4.75 -32.87 -10.25
CA LEU A 3 3.63 -31.99 -10.63
C LEU A 3 4.19 -30.70 -11.25
N LYS A 4 3.74 -30.38 -12.48
CA LYS A 4 4.15 -29.17 -13.20
C LYS A 4 2.98 -28.20 -13.33
N LYS A 5 3.22 -26.92 -13.05
CA LYS A 5 2.23 -25.84 -13.10
C LYS A 5 2.84 -24.57 -13.72
N PRO A 6 2.06 -23.73 -14.41
CA PRO A 6 2.54 -22.41 -14.85
C PRO A 6 2.96 -21.58 -13.64
N LEU A 7 4.04 -20.82 -13.78
CA LEU A 7 4.66 -20.05 -12.70
C LEU A 7 4.29 -18.57 -12.82
N ALA A 8 3.80 -17.98 -11.73
CA ALA A 8 3.72 -16.54 -11.56
C ALA A 8 4.53 -16.08 -10.34
N LEU A 9 5.28 -14.99 -10.49
CA LEU A 9 6.17 -14.40 -9.50
C LEU A 9 5.61 -13.04 -9.09
N PHE A 10 5.13 -12.94 -7.86
CA PHE A 10 4.50 -11.73 -7.33
C PHE A 10 5.47 -11.01 -6.40
N HIS A 11 5.99 -9.89 -6.90
CA HIS A 11 6.92 -9.06 -6.14
C HIS A 11 6.18 -8.24 -5.09
N ILE A 12 6.66 -8.28 -3.85
CA ILE A 12 6.16 -7.48 -2.74
C ILE A 12 7.27 -6.51 -2.31
N GLU A 13 6.97 -5.20 -2.29
CA GLU A 13 7.93 -4.19 -1.82
C GLU A 13 7.66 -3.83 -0.35
N LEU A 14 6.41 -3.49 -0.04
CA LEU A 14 5.97 -3.06 1.29
C LEU A 14 5.10 -4.15 1.93
N TYR A 15 5.73 -5.03 2.73
CA TYR A 15 5.10 -6.25 3.24
C TYR A 15 3.74 -5.98 3.91
N LYS A 16 3.70 -5.07 4.90
CA LYS A 16 2.47 -4.77 5.66
C LYS A 16 1.31 -4.24 4.80
N ARG A 17 1.60 -3.58 3.67
CA ARG A 17 0.57 -2.94 2.83
C ARG A 17 0.09 -3.83 1.69
N GLU A 18 0.95 -4.74 1.25
CA GLU A 18 0.71 -5.50 0.01
C GLU A 18 0.45 -7.00 0.27
N ILE A 19 0.89 -7.57 1.40
CA ILE A 19 0.88 -9.03 1.60
C ILE A 19 -0.53 -9.63 1.51
N VAL A 20 -1.53 -9.03 2.18
CA VAL A 20 -2.88 -9.62 2.24
C VAL A 20 -3.59 -9.55 0.88
N PRO A 21 -3.66 -8.38 0.19
CA PRO A 21 -4.23 -8.31 -1.15
C PRO A 21 -3.52 -9.21 -2.17
N LYS A 22 -2.19 -9.31 -2.11
CA LYS A 22 -1.42 -10.19 -3.02
C LYS A 22 -1.61 -11.66 -2.69
N LEU A 23 -1.75 -12.01 -1.42
CA LEU A 23 -2.06 -13.38 -1.01
C LEU A 23 -3.47 -13.78 -1.50
N TYR A 24 -4.44 -12.88 -1.40
CA TYR A 24 -5.78 -13.09 -1.96
C TYR A 24 -5.73 -13.37 -3.47
N LEU A 25 -5.04 -12.52 -4.24
CA LEU A 25 -4.84 -12.75 -5.68
C LEU A 25 -4.10 -14.07 -5.96
N ALA A 26 -3.04 -14.36 -5.21
CA ALA A 26 -2.27 -15.59 -5.36
C ALA A 26 -3.13 -16.84 -5.12
N MET A 27 -3.94 -16.83 -4.07
CA MET A 27 -4.86 -17.91 -3.75
C MET A 27 -5.91 -18.10 -4.84
N TYR A 28 -6.44 -17.00 -5.38
CA TYR A 28 -7.40 -17.03 -6.48
C TYR A 28 -6.80 -17.67 -7.73
N LEU A 29 -5.60 -17.26 -8.16
CA LEU A 29 -4.93 -17.79 -9.35
C LEU A 29 -4.46 -19.23 -9.16
N ALA A 30 -3.96 -19.58 -7.97
CA ALA A 30 -3.55 -20.95 -7.67
C ALA A 30 -4.71 -21.94 -7.80
N LYS A 31 -5.89 -21.59 -7.29
CA LYS A 31 -7.09 -22.44 -7.35
C LYS A 31 -7.76 -22.41 -8.72
N ASN A 32 -8.07 -21.23 -9.24
CA ASN A 32 -8.97 -21.08 -10.39
C ASN A 32 -8.26 -21.13 -11.74
N PHE A 33 -6.94 -20.92 -11.76
CA PHE A 33 -6.11 -20.97 -12.98
C PHE A 33 -4.95 -21.99 -12.87
N ASN A 34 -4.92 -22.79 -11.80
CA ASN A 34 -3.94 -23.85 -11.59
C ASN A 34 -2.46 -23.38 -11.62
N PHE A 35 -2.19 -22.16 -11.19
CA PHE A 35 -0.83 -21.63 -11.09
C PHE A 35 -0.08 -22.15 -9.86
N GLN A 36 1.25 -22.20 -9.95
CA GLN A 36 2.12 -22.05 -8.79
C GLN A 36 2.51 -20.59 -8.64
N ILE A 37 2.28 -20.01 -7.45
CA ILE A 37 2.53 -18.60 -7.20
C ILE A 37 3.72 -18.45 -6.27
N TYR A 38 4.80 -17.86 -6.76
CA TYR A 38 5.97 -17.51 -5.98
C TYR A 38 5.84 -16.06 -5.48
N LEU A 39 5.68 -15.86 -4.17
CA LEU A 39 5.33 -14.57 -3.56
C LEU A 39 6.46 -14.05 -2.66
N GLY A 40 6.74 -12.73 -2.70
CA GLY A 40 7.65 -12.05 -1.78
C GLY A 40 8.77 -11.27 -2.50
N LYS A 41 10.00 -11.35 -1.99
CA LYS A 41 11.18 -10.78 -2.66
C LYS A 41 11.70 -11.67 -3.80
N VAL A 42 10.94 -11.71 -4.90
CA VAL A 42 11.17 -12.60 -6.04
C VAL A 42 12.01 -11.97 -7.17
N GLU A 43 12.31 -10.68 -7.08
CA GLU A 43 13.04 -9.93 -8.10
C GLU A 43 14.47 -10.45 -8.33
N ASN A 44 15.12 -10.98 -7.28
CA ASN A 44 16.46 -11.55 -7.41
C ASN A 44 16.42 -12.92 -8.11
N TYR A 45 15.36 -13.70 -7.87
CA TYR A 45 15.17 -14.98 -8.54
C TYR A 45 14.92 -14.77 -10.04
N ALA A 46 14.02 -13.84 -10.39
CA ALA A 46 13.69 -13.53 -11.78
C ALA A 46 14.90 -12.98 -12.56
N GLN A 47 15.78 -12.21 -11.91
CA GLN A 47 17.02 -11.71 -12.54
C GLN A 47 18.13 -12.76 -12.69
N ALA A 48 18.07 -13.87 -11.94
CA ALA A 48 19.12 -14.87 -11.88
C ALA A 48 18.76 -16.20 -12.58
N THR A 49 17.55 -16.30 -13.13
CA THR A 49 17.04 -17.51 -13.78
C THR A 49 16.47 -17.16 -15.13
N ILE A 50 16.46 -18.13 -16.04
CA ILE A 50 15.72 -18.05 -17.31
C ILE A 50 14.40 -18.78 -17.10
N GLY A 51 13.29 -18.21 -17.55
CA GLY A 51 12.00 -18.91 -17.47
C GLY A 51 10.85 -18.17 -18.12
N LYS A 52 9.91 -18.91 -18.69
CA LYS A 52 8.66 -18.39 -19.29
C LYS A 52 7.50 -18.32 -18.30
N GLY A 53 7.78 -17.77 -17.12
CA GLY A 53 6.76 -17.46 -16.11
C GLY A 53 6.28 -16.02 -16.25
N VAL A 54 5.28 -15.65 -15.46
CA VAL A 54 4.81 -14.26 -15.35
C VAL A 54 5.46 -13.57 -14.16
N TYR A 55 6.04 -12.40 -14.35
CA TYR A 55 6.54 -11.55 -13.27
C TYR A 55 5.57 -10.37 -13.07
N LEU A 56 4.98 -10.24 -11.89
CA LEU A 56 4.10 -9.12 -11.52
C LEU A 56 4.87 -8.13 -10.62
N ASN A 57 5.17 -6.96 -11.19
CA ASN A 57 5.77 -5.85 -10.45
C ASN A 57 4.70 -4.96 -9.79
N LYS A 58 5.06 -4.36 -8.65
CA LYS A 58 4.20 -3.49 -7.82
C LYS A 58 3.94 -2.08 -8.38
N ASP A 59 4.63 -1.68 -9.44
CA ASP A 59 4.38 -0.46 -10.21
C ASP A 59 5.11 -0.52 -11.57
N HIS A 60 5.04 0.56 -12.33
CA HIS A 60 5.79 0.79 -13.56
C HIS A 60 6.67 2.06 -13.40
N GLY A 61 7.22 2.27 -12.21
CA GLY A 61 8.07 3.43 -11.89
C GLY A 61 9.34 3.47 -12.73
N VAL A 62 9.81 4.68 -13.09
CA VAL A 62 11.04 4.87 -13.89
C VAL A 62 12.27 4.19 -13.27
N TRP A 63 12.34 4.11 -11.94
CA TRP A 63 13.39 3.43 -11.19
C TRP A 63 13.40 1.91 -11.33
N SER A 64 12.34 1.32 -11.86
CA SER A 64 12.23 -0.12 -12.07
C SER A 64 12.63 -0.55 -13.49
N GLU A 65 12.84 0.39 -14.42
CA GLU A 65 13.03 0.10 -15.84
C GLU A 65 14.14 -0.91 -16.10
N GLU A 66 15.37 -0.62 -15.66
CA GLU A 66 16.54 -1.49 -15.90
C GLU A 66 16.29 -2.92 -15.39
N ARG A 67 15.74 -3.02 -14.17
CA ARG A 67 15.45 -4.29 -13.52
C ARG A 67 14.38 -5.08 -14.28
N LEU A 68 13.30 -4.43 -14.71
CA LEU A 68 12.19 -5.07 -15.41
C LEU A 68 12.58 -5.52 -16.81
N LEU A 69 13.33 -4.69 -17.55
CA LEU A 69 13.83 -5.06 -18.87
C LEU A 69 14.83 -6.23 -18.80
N LYS A 70 15.68 -6.27 -17.76
CA LYS A 70 16.55 -7.42 -17.50
C LYS A 70 15.75 -8.70 -17.24
N ILE A 71 14.71 -8.63 -16.40
CA ILE A 71 13.84 -9.79 -16.14
C ILE A 71 13.15 -10.25 -17.44
N LYS A 72 12.71 -9.31 -18.29
CA LYS A 72 12.14 -9.63 -19.61
C LYS A 72 13.16 -10.34 -20.50
N SER A 73 14.40 -9.87 -20.55
CA SER A 73 15.48 -10.52 -21.31
C SER A 73 15.83 -11.93 -20.84
N ASN A 74 15.45 -12.29 -19.60
CA ASN A 74 15.56 -13.66 -19.08
C ASN A 74 14.38 -14.57 -19.50
N GLY A 75 13.49 -14.09 -20.37
CA GLY A 75 12.38 -14.87 -20.94
C GLY A 75 11.06 -14.81 -20.17
N TYR A 76 10.98 -14.02 -19.09
CA TYR A 76 9.73 -13.84 -18.35
C TYR A 76 8.78 -12.89 -19.07
N PHE A 77 7.47 -13.14 -18.98
CA PHE A 77 6.45 -12.15 -19.28
C PHE A 77 6.40 -11.15 -18.12
N VAL A 78 6.77 -9.91 -18.36
CA VAL A 78 6.87 -8.88 -17.32
C VAL A 78 5.63 -8.00 -17.35
N THR A 79 4.94 -8.00 -16.22
CA THR A 79 3.70 -7.25 -16.01
C THR A 79 3.84 -6.27 -14.85
N ALA A 80 3.00 -5.25 -14.83
CA ALA A 80 2.99 -4.24 -13.78
C ALA A 80 1.58 -3.90 -13.32
N PHE A 81 1.43 -3.65 -12.02
CA PHE A 81 0.22 -3.12 -11.41
C PHE A 81 0.62 -2.08 -10.37
N ASP A 82 0.17 -0.83 -10.48
CA ASP A 82 0.46 0.19 -9.46
C ASP A 82 -0.41 -0.03 -8.21
N GLU A 83 0.22 -0.46 -7.12
CA GLU A 83 -0.45 -0.71 -5.83
C GLU A 83 -1.14 0.52 -5.22
N GLU A 84 -0.68 1.72 -5.57
CA GLU A 84 -1.27 3.00 -5.13
C GLU A 84 -2.29 3.57 -6.13
N GLY A 85 -2.33 3.02 -7.35
CA GLY A 85 -3.22 3.46 -8.42
C GLY A 85 -3.09 4.96 -8.72
N MET A 86 -4.20 5.67 -8.64
CA MET A 86 -4.35 7.08 -9.04
C MET A 86 -4.24 8.08 -7.87
N ILE A 87 -3.65 7.66 -6.76
CA ILE A 87 -3.60 8.47 -5.55
C ILE A 87 -2.29 9.25 -5.53
N TYR A 88 -2.29 10.32 -6.31
CA TYR A 88 -1.12 11.17 -6.55
C TYR A 88 -1.50 12.66 -6.55
N LYS A 89 -0.47 13.53 -6.53
CA LYS A 89 -0.64 14.98 -6.43
C LYS A 89 -1.11 15.65 -7.71
N SER A 90 -0.55 15.26 -8.87
CA SER A 90 -0.98 15.71 -10.21
C SER A 90 -0.66 14.66 -11.29
N ASP A 91 -1.40 14.69 -12.42
CA ASP A 91 -1.14 13.81 -13.58
C ASP A 91 0.31 13.94 -14.05
N GLU A 92 0.83 15.15 -14.01
CA GLU A 92 2.21 15.45 -14.38
C GLU A 92 3.21 14.76 -13.45
N ILE A 93 3.00 14.81 -12.13
CA ILE A 93 3.87 14.12 -11.16
C ILE A 93 3.79 12.60 -11.34
N TYR A 94 2.58 12.08 -11.57
CA TYR A 94 2.41 10.66 -11.89
C TYR A 94 3.20 10.31 -13.15
N ASN A 95 2.99 11.03 -14.25
CA ASN A 95 3.65 10.78 -15.53
C ASN A 95 5.18 10.90 -15.45
N ARG A 96 5.72 11.85 -14.67
CA ARG A 96 7.17 11.99 -14.47
C ARG A 96 7.79 10.82 -13.70
N SER A 97 7.05 10.22 -12.77
CA SER A 97 7.57 9.18 -11.85
C SER A 97 7.23 7.75 -12.28
N ARG A 98 6.09 7.57 -12.94
CA ARG A 98 5.52 6.30 -13.39
C ARG A 98 5.57 6.12 -14.91
N GLY A 99 6.01 7.12 -15.65
CA GLY A 99 5.75 7.19 -17.08
C GLY A 99 6.94 7.06 -18.01
N SER A 100 7.82 6.08 -17.81
CA SER A 100 8.80 5.81 -18.87
C SER A 100 8.08 5.21 -20.08
N LYS A 101 8.04 5.93 -21.21
CA LYS A 101 7.44 5.43 -22.46
C LYS A 101 8.07 4.09 -22.87
N LYS A 102 9.41 3.99 -22.80
CA LYS A 102 10.14 2.78 -23.13
C LYS A 102 9.69 1.60 -22.25
N LEU A 103 9.67 1.79 -20.93
CA LEU A 103 9.19 0.75 -20.03
C LEU A 103 7.73 0.37 -20.32
N LEU A 104 6.86 1.37 -20.44
CA LEU A 104 5.43 1.17 -20.70
C LEU A 104 5.14 0.40 -21.99
N ASP A 105 5.95 0.61 -23.03
CA ASP A 105 5.77 -0.08 -24.31
C ASP A 105 6.31 -1.51 -24.30
N GLU A 106 7.34 -1.78 -23.49
CA GLU A 106 8.02 -3.08 -23.40
C GLU A 106 7.33 -4.08 -22.46
N LEU A 107 6.47 -3.62 -21.54
CA LEU A 107 5.75 -4.53 -20.63
C LEU A 107 4.74 -5.39 -21.39
N ASP A 108 4.60 -6.66 -20.98
CA ASP A 108 3.66 -7.61 -21.60
C ASP A 108 2.21 -7.35 -21.18
N ALA A 109 2.01 -6.85 -19.96
CA ALA A 109 0.72 -6.31 -19.51
C ALA A 109 0.88 -5.27 -18.41
N ILE A 110 0.01 -4.27 -18.45
CA ILE A 110 -0.13 -3.22 -17.44
C ILE A 110 -1.57 -3.24 -16.95
N PHE A 111 -1.74 -3.64 -15.70
CA PHE A 111 -3.05 -3.69 -15.05
C PHE A 111 -3.39 -2.32 -14.47
N LEU A 112 -4.54 -1.79 -14.86
CA LEU A 112 -5.01 -0.46 -14.51
C LEU A 112 -6.24 -0.53 -13.60
N TRP A 113 -6.32 0.37 -12.63
CA TRP A 113 -7.46 0.50 -11.73
C TRP A 113 -8.72 0.89 -12.49
N GLY A 114 -8.65 1.82 -13.45
CA GLY A 114 -9.83 2.36 -14.12
C GLY A 114 -9.49 3.25 -15.31
N GLU A 115 -10.53 3.75 -15.97
CA GLU A 115 -10.42 4.62 -17.17
C GLU A 115 -9.59 5.88 -16.93
N ASN A 116 -9.66 6.46 -15.74
CA ASN A 116 -8.86 7.66 -15.44
C ASN A 116 -7.34 7.35 -15.49
N GLN A 117 -6.91 6.19 -15.01
CA GLN A 117 -5.51 5.78 -15.10
C GLN A 117 -5.08 5.51 -16.54
N SER A 118 -5.96 4.87 -17.32
CA SER A 118 -5.75 4.64 -18.75
C SER A 118 -5.50 5.96 -19.49
N LYS A 119 -6.36 6.97 -19.27
CA LYS A 119 -6.21 8.31 -19.86
C LYS A 119 -4.90 8.99 -19.45
N THR A 120 -4.50 8.92 -18.18
CA THR A 120 -3.27 9.54 -17.69
C THR A 120 -2.03 8.91 -18.32
N ILE A 121 -1.94 7.57 -18.33
CA ILE A 121 -0.81 6.84 -18.92
C ILE A 121 -0.80 6.97 -20.45
N GLY A 122 -1.98 7.05 -21.08
CA GLY A 122 -2.13 7.24 -22.53
C GLY A 122 -1.43 8.50 -23.04
N LYS A 123 -1.30 9.54 -22.21
CA LYS A 123 -0.52 10.76 -22.53
C LYS A 123 0.97 10.50 -22.78
N ILE A 124 1.48 9.34 -22.36
CA ILE A 124 2.90 8.96 -22.44
C ILE A 124 3.12 7.83 -23.46
N SER A 125 2.31 6.78 -23.35
CA SER A 125 2.41 5.59 -24.17
C SER A 125 1.04 5.28 -24.77
N GLN A 126 0.98 5.38 -26.10
CA GLN A 126 -0.21 5.09 -26.92
C GLN A 126 -0.30 3.60 -27.30
N ASN A 127 0.58 2.74 -26.76
CA ASN A 127 0.46 1.30 -26.93
C ASN A 127 -0.69 0.78 -26.03
N PHE A 128 -1.94 0.84 -26.49
CA PHE A 128 -3.07 0.37 -25.68
C PHE A 128 -3.20 -1.15 -25.63
N ASN A 129 -2.51 -1.89 -26.51
CA ASN A 129 -2.62 -3.34 -26.61
C ASN A 129 -2.12 -4.09 -25.37
N ASN A 130 -1.24 -3.46 -24.58
CA ASN A 130 -0.71 -4.03 -23.35
C ASN A 130 -1.31 -3.41 -22.08
N LYS A 131 -2.37 -2.60 -22.18
CA LYS A 131 -2.98 -1.89 -21.04
C LYS A 131 -4.38 -2.43 -20.79
N PHE A 132 -4.60 -2.97 -19.61
CA PHE A 132 -5.85 -3.66 -19.27
C PHE A 132 -6.51 -3.00 -18.06
N ILE A 133 -7.69 -2.42 -18.27
CA ILE A 133 -8.53 -1.91 -17.20
C ILE A 133 -9.14 -3.12 -16.48
N THR A 134 -8.64 -3.39 -15.29
CA THR A 134 -8.98 -4.60 -14.52
C THR A 134 -9.52 -4.28 -13.15
N GLY A 135 -9.21 -3.10 -12.60
CA GLY A 135 -9.48 -2.77 -11.21
C GLY A 135 -8.29 -3.10 -10.31
N SER A 136 -8.56 -3.27 -9.03
CA SER A 136 -7.55 -3.67 -8.05
C SER A 136 -8.01 -4.92 -7.28
N PRO A 137 -7.21 -6.01 -7.27
CA PRO A 137 -7.50 -7.19 -6.46
C PRO A 137 -7.69 -6.88 -4.96
N LYS A 138 -7.13 -5.76 -4.49
CA LYS A 138 -7.36 -5.21 -3.16
C LYS A 138 -8.83 -4.96 -2.88
N PHE A 139 -9.58 -4.42 -3.85
CA PHE A 139 -11.01 -4.14 -3.67
C PHE A 139 -11.88 -5.39 -3.81
N ASP A 140 -11.42 -6.45 -4.48
CA ASP A 140 -12.10 -7.75 -4.43
C ASP A 140 -12.06 -8.29 -2.99
N PHE A 141 -10.87 -8.34 -2.40
CA PHE A 141 -10.70 -8.70 -0.99
C PHE A 141 -11.52 -7.81 -0.04
N TYR A 142 -11.54 -6.48 -0.25
CA TYR A 142 -12.31 -5.58 0.63
C TYR A 142 -13.81 -5.80 0.53
N LYS A 143 -14.33 -6.15 -0.65
CA LYS A 143 -15.73 -6.56 -0.81
C LYS A 143 -16.03 -7.81 -0.01
N SER A 144 -15.16 -8.82 -0.01
CA SER A 144 -15.33 -10.04 0.80
C SER A 144 -15.32 -9.71 2.31
N VAL A 145 -14.42 -8.82 2.77
CA VAL A 145 -14.41 -8.33 4.16
C VAL A 145 -15.70 -7.59 4.54
N LYS A 146 -16.17 -6.70 3.66
CA LYS A 146 -17.43 -5.95 3.88
C LYS A 146 -18.61 -6.90 4.06
N ASN A 147 -18.76 -7.87 3.16
CA ASN A 147 -19.88 -8.80 3.19
C ASN A 147 -19.93 -9.54 4.53
N ARG A 148 -18.79 -10.06 5.01
CA ARG A 148 -18.72 -10.73 6.31
C ARG A 148 -18.94 -9.79 7.51
N SER A 149 -18.52 -8.52 7.39
CA SER A 149 -18.65 -7.54 8.48
C SER A 149 -20.10 -7.06 8.66
N ILE A 150 -20.89 -7.01 7.58
CA ILE A 150 -22.32 -6.65 7.64
C ILE A 150 -23.11 -7.66 8.49
N ASP A 151 -22.73 -8.94 8.45
CA ASP A 151 -23.37 -10.00 9.22
C ASP A 151 -23.12 -9.89 10.74
N GLN A 152 -22.14 -9.07 11.15
CA GLN A 152 -21.73 -8.90 12.56
C GLN A 152 -22.29 -7.63 13.21
N LYS A 153 -23.40 -7.06 12.72
CA LYS A 153 -23.97 -5.79 13.24
C LYS A 153 -23.97 -5.75 14.76
N ILE A 154 -23.16 -4.84 15.29
CA ILE A 154 -23.08 -4.53 16.71
C ILE A 154 -24.15 -3.48 16.99
N GLY A 155 -25.13 -3.85 17.82
CA GLY A 155 -26.16 -2.94 18.32
C GLY A 155 -25.59 -1.72 19.04
N GLY A 156 -26.43 -0.70 19.18
CA GLY A 156 -26.13 0.66 19.63
C GLY A 156 -25.06 0.73 20.72
N ARG A 157 -23.94 1.38 20.38
CA ARG A 157 -22.96 1.86 21.34
C ARG A 157 -23.20 3.36 21.53
N ASP A 158 -23.28 3.79 22.77
CA ASP A 158 -23.35 5.22 23.13
C ASP A 158 -22.08 5.98 22.68
N VAL A 159 -20.99 5.25 22.46
CA VAL A 159 -19.70 5.79 22.01
C VAL A 159 -19.55 5.73 20.50
N ILE A 160 -19.17 6.86 19.90
CA ILE A 160 -18.87 7.03 18.49
C ILE A 160 -17.39 6.76 18.25
N LYS A 161 -17.09 5.69 17.51
CA LYS A 161 -15.71 5.30 17.19
C LYS A 161 -15.23 6.00 15.91
N VAL A 162 -14.25 6.88 16.04
CA VAL A 162 -13.72 7.69 14.94
C VAL A 162 -12.28 7.28 14.63
N LEU A 163 -12.03 6.81 13.41
CA LEU A 163 -10.67 6.62 12.92
C LEU A 163 -10.22 7.88 12.17
N VAL A 164 -9.13 8.51 12.59
CA VAL A 164 -8.59 9.70 11.92
C VAL A 164 -7.28 9.37 11.22
N ASN A 165 -7.28 9.44 9.89
CA ASN A 165 -6.10 9.19 9.06
C ASN A 165 -5.44 10.51 8.66
N THR A 166 -4.19 10.70 9.07
CA THR A 166 -3.42 11.91 8.76
C THR A 166 -2.51 11.71 7.54
N ARG A 167 -2.03 12.83 6.97
CA ARG A 167 -1.12 12.83 5.81
C ARG A 167 -0.12 13.99 5.81
N PHE A 168 0.10 14.63 6.96
CA PHE A 168 0.79 15.93 7.06
C PHE A 168 2.32 15.80 7.07
N THR A 169 2.86 14.99 6.15
CA THR A 169 4.29 14.58 6.13
C THR A 169 5.27 15.76 6.09
N TYR A 170 4.88 16.91 5.54
CA TYR A 170 5.77 18.09 5.43
C TYR A 170 5.48 19.18 6.46
N VAL A 171 4.40 19.03 7.23
CA VAL A 171 4.07 19.93 8.36
C VAL A 171 4.52 19.29 9.66
N ASN A 172 4.20 18.00 9.84
CA ASN A 172 4.65 17.14 10.92
C ASN A 172 5.76 16.18 10.43
N SER A 173 6.84 16.76 9.89
CA SER A 173 7.92 16.01 9.23
C SER A 173 8.85 15.31 10.23
N LEU A 174 9.40 14.16 9.81
CA LEU A 174 10.54 13.55 10.47
C LEU A 174 11.86 14.29 10.18
N ASN A 175 11.87 15.15 9.15
CA ASN A 175 13.01 16.01 8.83
C ASN A 175 12.99 17.30 9.67
N PRO A 176 14.16 17.84 10.04
CA PRO A 176 14.24 18.96 10.98
C PRO A 176 13.73 20.28 10.40
N THR A 177 13.75 20.44 9.08
CA THR A 177 13.30 21.68 8.41
C THR A 177 12.63 21.38 7.08
N LEU A 178 11.72 22.26 6.67
CA LEU A 178 11.12 22.24 5.32
C LEU A 178 12.18 22.32 4.22
N GLN A 179 13.29 23.02 4.45
CA GLN A 179 14.37 23.09 3.48
C GLN A 179 15.02 21.71 3.26
N SER A 180 15.19 20.92 4.33
CA SER A 180 15.68 19.55 4.22
C SER A 180 14.74 18.67 3.39
N ASP A 181 13.43 18.86 3.52
CA ASP A 181 12.44 18.16 2.68
C ASP A 181 12.57 18.55 1.21
N ILE A 182 12.69 19.86 0.92
CA ILE A 182 12.88 20.38 -0.45
C ILE A 182 14.18 19.85 -1.07
N ASP A 183 15.28 19.83 -0.33
CA ASP A 183 16.56 19.36 -0.83
C ASP A 183 16.52 17.85 -1.14
N ASN A 184 15.79 17.07 -0.34
CA ASN A 184 15.53 15.66 -0.62
C ASN A 184 14.67 15.48 -1.88
N LEU A 185 13.63 16.30 -2.07
CA LEU A 185 12.80 16.27 -3.27
C LEU A 185 13.58 16.67 -4.53
N LYS A 186 14.53 17.61 -4.44
CA LYS A 186 15.45 17.97 -5.52
C LYS A 186 16.34 16.80 -5.92
N LYS A 187 16.94 16.11 -4.94
CA LYS A 187 17.76 14.89 -5.18
C LYS A 187 16.97 13.79 -5.88
N LEU A 188 15.69 13.65 -5.54
CA LEU A 188 14.77 12.69 -6.14
C LEU A 188 14.14 13.20 -7.45
N SER A 189 14.54 14.38 -7.94
CA SER A 189 14.00 14.99 -9.16
C SER A 189 12.48 15.26 -9.13
N PHE A 190 11.88 15.37 -7.95
CA PHE A 190 10.49 15.78 -7.77
C PHE A 190 10.32 17.31 -7.81
N VAL A 191 11.36 18.06 -7.44
CA VAL A 191 11.45 19.52 -7.55
C VAL A 191 12.64 19.83 -8.45
N LYS A 192 12.40 20.38 -9.65
CA LYS A 192 13.45 20.63 -10.65
C LYS A 192 13.68 22.10 -10.95
N SER A 193 12.68 22.93 -10.64
CA SER A 193 12.68 24.36 -10.94
C SER A 193 12.34 25.20 -9.71
N LYS A 194 12.57 26.51 -9.80
CA LYS A 194 12.10 27.47 -8.79
C LYS A 194 10.57 27.46 -8.68
N GLU A 195 9.87 27.23 -9.78
CA GLU A 195 8.41 27.12 -9.82
C GLU A 195 7.93 25.89 -9.06
N ASP A 196 8.53 24.71 -9.29
CA ASP A 196 8.19 23.50 -8.53
C ASP A 196 8.38 23.72 -7.02
N GLU A 197 9.45 24.41 -6.63
CA GLU A 197 9.72 24.73 -5.21
C GLU A 197 8.67 25.70 -4.64
N PHE A 198 8.30 26.73 -5.41
CA PHE A 198 7.28 27.69 -5.02
C PHE A 198 5.91 27.00 -4.80
N LEU A 199 5.47 26.20 -5.78
CA LEU A 199 4.23 25.42 -5.69
C LEU A 199 4.26 24.44 -4.52
N PHE A 200 5.40 23.78 -4.28
CA PHE A 200 5.56 22.89 -3.14
C PHE A 200 5.43 23.63 -1.80
N ARG A 201 6.00 24.84 -1.67
CA ARG A 201 5.83 25.65 -0.46
C ARG A 201 4.36 26.06 -0.27
N GLN A 202 3.64 26.43 -1.33
CA GLN A 202 2.19 26.71 -1.24
C GLN A 202 1.37 25.49 -0.80
N LEU A 203 1.74 24.29 -1.26
CA LEU A 203 1.14 23.04 -0.80
C LEU A 203 1.34 22.86 0.71
N VAL A 204 2.56 23.05 1.21
CA VAL A 204 2.85 22.91 2.65
C VAL A 204 2.11 23.95 3.48
N GLU A 205 1.99 25.18 2.99
CA GLU A 205 1.18 26.22 3.66
C GLU A 205 -0.31 25.84 3.72
N SER A 206 -0.84 25.22 2.67
CA SER A 206 -2.21 24.70 2.67
C SER A 206 -2.37 23.55 3.67
N ASP A 207 -1.39 22.64 3.70
CA ASP A 207 -1.37 21.53 4.67
C ASP A 207 -1.29 22.02 6.12
N LYS A 208 -0.63 23.16 6.41
CA LYS A 208 -0.62 23.75 7.76
C LYS A 208 -2.01 24.20 8.19
N VAL A 209 -2.78 24.82 7.29
CA VAL A 209 -4.16 25.24 7.58
C VAL A 209 -5.02 24.02 7.92
N ILE A 210 -4.91 22.97 7.11
CA ILE A 210 -5.65 21.72 7.32
C ILE A 210 -5.21 21.06 8.63
N PHE A 211 -3.90 20.95 8.88
CA PHE A 211 -3.36 20.37 10.13
C PHE A 211 -3.88 21.10 11.37
N ASN A 212 -3.96 22.42 11.34
CA ASN A 212 -4.52 23.20 12.44
C ASN A 212 -6.00 22.88 12.69
N GLU A 213 -6.80 22.67 11.65
CA GLU A 213 -8.19 22.21 11.80
C GLU A 213 -8.28 20.79 12.36
N PHE A 214 -7.36 19.88 12.00
CA PHE A 214 -7.28 18.56 12.64
C PHE A 214 -6.93 18.67 14.12
N CYS A 215 -5.98 19.53 14.51
CA CYS A 215 -5.67 19.79 15.92
C CYS A 215 -6.89 20.33 16.69
N LYS A 216 -7.68 21.23 16.09
CA LYS A 216 -8.94 21.71 16.66
C LYS A 216 -9.94 20.57 16.82
N LEU A 217 -10.10 19.73 15.79
CA LEU A 217 -10.96 18.55 15.85
C LEU A 217 -10.55 17.62 16.99
N PHE A 218 -9.26 17.33 17.13
CA PHE A 218 -8.79 16.45 18.20
C PHE A 218 -9.10 17.01 19.59
N ASN A 219 -8.95 18.33 19.82
CA ASN A 219 -9.36 18.93 21.10
C ASN A 219 -10.88 18.76 21.30
N LEU A 220 -11.66 19.13 20.29
CA LEU A 220 -13.12 19.06 20.31
C LEU A 220 -13.68 17.66 20.56
N LEU A 221 -13.04 16.61 20.03
CA LEU A 221 -13.43 15.22 20.27
C LEU A 221 -12.84 14.66 21.58
N GLY A 222 -11.66 15.14 21.99
CA GLY A 222 -11.02 14.75 23.25
C GLY A 222 -11.79 15.23 24.49
N ASP A 223 -12.38 16.43 24.41
CA ASP A 223 -13.22 17.02 25.46
C ASP A 223 -14.63 16.38 25.58
N ASP A 224 -14.94 15.37 24.75
CA ASP A 224 -16.29 14.80 24.64
C ASP A 224 -16.23 13.26 24.70
N GLU A 225 -16.56 12.72 25.88
CA GLU A 225 -16.47 11.29 26.20
C GLU A 225 -17.37 10.39 25.35
N ARG A 226 -18.30 10.98 24.58
CA ARG A 226 -19.10 10.24 23.58
C ARG A 226 -18.26 9.77 22.40
N PHE A 227 -17.02 10.23 22.24
CA PHE A 227 -16.12 9.78 21.20
C PHE A 227 -15.06 8.82 21.73
N ALA A 228 -14.69 7.84 20.91
CA ALA A 228 -13.43 7.11 21.03
C ALA A 228 -12.65 7.29 19.73
N VAL A 229 -11.50 7.93 19.80
CA VAL A 229 -10.73 8.37 18.63
C VAL A 229 -9.45 7.58 18.52
N VAL A 230 -9.21 7.00 17.35
CA VAL A 230 -7.89 6.49 16.98
C VAL A 230 -7.28 7.40 15.94
N ILE A 231 -6.18 8.06 16.27
CA ILE A 231 -5.35 8.77 15.32
C ILE A 231 -4.40 7.75 14.69
N ARG A 232 -4.43 7.63 13.36
CA ARG A 232 -3.50 6.82 12.58
C ARG A 232 -2.55 7.73 11.80
N PRO A 233 -1.34 7.99 12.32
CA PRO A 233 -0.36 8.83 11.64
C PRO A 233 0.09 8.20 10.32
N HIS A 234 0.38 9.02 9.31
CA HIS A 234 1.11 8.54 8.14
C HIS A 234 2.51 8.07 8.57
N PRO A 235 3.08 6.97 8.00
CA PRO A 235 4.38 6.44 8.43
C PRO A 235 5.56 7.41 8.30
N ALA A 236 5.42 8.48 7.50
CA ALA A 236 6.43 9.51 7.32
C ALA A 236 6.22 10.75 8.21
N GLU A 237 5.21 10.75 9.08
CA GLU A 237 4.97 11.81 10.07
C GLU A 237 5.65 11.49 11.41
N ASN A 238 5.93 12.52 12.20
CA ASN A 238 6.39 12.33 13.56
C ASN A 238 5.22 11.89 14.47
N GLY A 239 5.16 10.59 14.76
CA GLY A 239 4.15 10.00 15.63
C GLY A 239 4.15 10.52 17.07
N GLU A 240 5.28 11.07 17.57
CA GLU A 240 5.36 11.59 18.94
C GLU A 240 4.50 12.84 19.13
N VAL A 241 4.37 13.69 18.10
CA VAL A 241 3.48 14.87 18.14
C VAL A 241 2.04 14.46 18.44
N TYR A 242 1.57 13.39 17.81
CA TYR A 242 0.22 12.87 18.06
C TYR A 242 0.10 12.20 19.43
N LYS A 243 1.15 11.55 19.93
CA LYS A 243 1.14 10.91 21.26
C LYS A 243 1.13 11.93 22.38
N GLU A 244 1.93 12.98 22.26
CA GLU A 244 1.92 14.11 23.19
C GLU A 244 0.57 14.84 23.16
N PHE A 245 -0.05 14.94 21.99
CA PHE A 245 -1.41 15.45 21.89
C PHE A 245 -2.40 14.52 22.62
N ALA A 246 -2.37 13.23 22.31
CA ALA A 246 -3.32 12.25 22.82
C ALA A 246 -3.20 12.03 24.34
N SER A 247 -2.03 12.25 24.95
CA SER A 247 -1.84 12.09 26.40
C SER A 247 -2.68 13.03 27.25
N LYS A 248 -3.27 14.07 26.65
CA LYS A 248 -4.19 15.01 27.31
C LYS A 248 -5.60 14.43 27.50
N TYR A 249 -5.94 13.36 26.78
CA TYR A 249 -7.31 12.85 26.67
C TYR A 249 -7.37 11.34 26.88
N ASN A 250 -8.31 10.86 27.69
CA ASN A 250 -8.47 9.42 27.96
C ASN A 250 -9.06 8.65 26.77
N ASN A 251 -9.78 9.34 25.88
CA ASN A 251 -10.53 8.76 24.78
C ASN A 251 -9.84 8.89 23.40
N ILE A 252 -8.60 9.42 23.36
CA ILE A 252 -7.80 9.51 22.14
C ILE A 252 -6.59 8.58 22.24
N HIS A 253 -6.39 7.76 21.21
CA HIS A 253 -5.26 6.85 21.10
C HIS A 253 -4.55 6.99 19.77
N VAL A 254 -3.23 6.76 19.74
CA VAL A 254 -2.42 6.79 18.52
C VAL A 254 -2.02 5.38 18.13
N ASP A 255 -2.43 4.94 16.94
CA ASP A 255 -2.09 3.60 16.44
C ASP A 255 -1.85 3.59 14.91
N GLY A 256 -0.57 3.68 14.54
CA GLY A 256 -0.09 3.50 13.16
C GLY A 256 0.39 2.08 12.83
N ASN A 257 0.28 1.12 13.76
CA ASN A 257 0.92 -0.19 13.62
C ASN A 257 -0.06 -1.32 13.32
N SER A 258 -1.28 -1.23 13.84
CA SER A 258 -2.32 -2.21 13.60
C SER A 258 -2.75 -2.23 12.14
N ASP A 259 -3.39 -3.35 11.76
CA ASP A 259 -3.93 -3.54 10.43
C ASP A 259 -4.97 -2.46 10.08
N LEU A 260 -4.82 -1.85 8.89
CA LEU A 260 -5.66 -0.75 8.46
C LEU A 260 -7.12 -1.18 8.29
N ILE A 261 -7.34 -2.36 7.71
CA ILE A 261 -8.69 -2.85 7.41
C ILE A 261 -9.41 -3.14 8.73
N GLN A 262 -8.73 -3.79 9.67
CA GLN A 262 -9.28 -4.04 11.00
C GLN A 262 -9.67 -2.73 11.70
N GLN A 263 -8.82 -1.70 11.63
CA GLN A 263 -9.18 -0.39 12.16
C GLN A 263 -10.41 0.17 11.44
N ILE A 264 -10.46 0.18 10.10
CA ILE A 264 -11.64 0.68 9.37
C ILE A 264 -12.91 -0.05 9.80
N ILE A 265 -12.92 -1.40 9.81
CA ILE A 265 -14.16 -2.16 10.09
C ILE A 265 -14.63 -2.04 11.54
N THR A 266 -13.72 -1.77 12.48
CA THR A 266 -14.04 -1.63 13.91
C THR A 266 -14.48 -0.23 14.34
N HIS A 267 -14.34 0.77 13.46
CA HIS A 267 -14.78 2.15 13.70
C HIS A 267 -16.10 2.44 12.98
N ASP A 268 -16.82 3.46 13.47
CA ASP A 268 -18.10 3.88 12.90
C ASP A 268 -17.89 4.72 11.64
N CYS A 269 -16.85 5.58 11.65
CA CYS A 269 -16.49 6.42 10.53
C CYS A 269 -14.98 6.64 10.41
N VAL A 270 -14.55 7.08 9.23
CA VAL A 270 -13.19 7.52 8.95
C VAL A 270 -13.19 9.03 8.68
N VAL A 271 -12.34 9.78 9.38
CA VAL A 271 -12.04 11.19 9.10
C VAL A 271 -10.68 11.27 8.43
N HIS A 272 -10.58 12.05 7.36
CA HIS A 272 -9.34 12.21 6.62
C HIS A 272 -9.32 13.55 5.87
N ASP A 273 -8.20 13.82 5.21
CA ASP A 273 -8.16 14.74 4.07
C ASP A 273 -7.15 14.18 3.07
N GLY A 274 -7.51 14.00 1.79
CA GLY A 274 -6.59 13.55 0.73
C GLY A 274 -6.02 12.12 0.82
N CYS A 275 -6.31 11.35 1.87
CA CYS A 275 -5.77 10.00 2.07
C CYS A 275 -6.50 8.91 1.25
N SER A 276 -5.77 7.95 0.69
CA SER A 276 -6.32 6.78 -0.03
C SER A 276 -7.34 5.98 0.77
N THR A 277 -7.17 5.96 2.09
CA THR A 277 -8.02 5.21 3.01
C THR A 277 -9.49 5.58 2.88
N ALA A 278 -9.81 6.79 2.41
CA ALA A 278 -11.19 7.18 2.13
C ALA A 278 -11.89 6.24 1.14
N ILE A 279 -11.19 5.90 0.05
CA ILE A 279 -11.69 5.01 -0.99
C ILE A 279 -11.83 3.60 -0.41
N GLU A 280 -10.82 3.15 0.32
CA GLU A 280 -10.79 1.84 0.99
C GLU A 280 -11.94 1.68 1.98
N ALA A 281 -12.17 2.68 2.83
CA ALA A 281 -13.25 2.72 3.81
C ALA A 281 -14.63 2.76 3.14
N ARG A 282 -14.76 3.49 2.03
CA ARG A 282 -16.00 3.54 1.27
C ARG A 282 -16.35 2.18 0.65
N VAL A 283 -15.36 1.47 0.10
CA VAL A 283 -15.53 0.08 -0.39
C VAL A 283 -15.93 -0.86 0.75
N LEU A 284 -15.36 -0.68 1.94
CA LEU A 284 -15.71 -1.42 3.17
C LEU A 284 -17.07 -1.03 3.77
N GLY A 285 -17.81 -0.09 3.15
CA GLY A 285 -19.14 0.31 3.58
C GLY A 285 -19.16 1.23 4.80
N LYS A 286 -18.04 1.89 5.11
CA LYS A 286 -17.95 2.84 6.22
C LYS A 286 -18.27 4.27 5.79
N TYR A 287 -18.77 5.04 6.76
CA TYR A 287 -18.93 6.48 6.60
C TYR A 287 -17.57 7.15 6.53
N VAL A 288 -17.41 8.08 5.59
CA VAL A 288 -16.14 8.78 5.35
C VAL A 288 -16.40 10.28 5.32
N PHE A 289 -15.65 11.00 6.15
CA PHE A 289 -15.77 12.44 6.32
C PHE A 289 -14.44 13.13 6.01
N GLY A 290 -14.49 14.13 5.13
CA GLY A 290 -13.33 14.95 4.81
C GLY A 290 -13.30 16.20 5.67
N LEU A 291 -12.20 16.49 6.38
CA LEU A 291 -11.99 17.80 7.01
C LEU A 291 -11.11 18.65 6.10
N ARG A 292 -11.75 19.50 5.31
CA ARG A 292 -11.14 20.22 4.19
C ARG A 292 -11.55 21.70 4.23
N PRO A 293 -10.74 22.56 4.86
CA PRO A 293 -10.98 24.00 4.92
C PRO A 293 -10.90 24.68 3.55
N GLU A 294 -11.55 25.83 3.44
CA GLU A 294 -11.54 26.66 2.23
C GLU A 294 -10.27 27.54 2.14
N ASN A 295 -10.12 28.25 1.01
CA ASN A 295 -9.08 29.25 0.78
C ASN A 295 -7.63 28.74 0.91
N LEU A 296 -7.41 27.48 0.53
CA LEU A 296 -6.08 26.88 0.45
C LEU A 296 -5.26 27.53 -0.66
N LYS A 297 -3.97 27.83 -0.38
CA LYS A 297 -3.04 28.44 -1.35
C LYS A 297 -2.77 27.53 -2.56
N SER A 298 -2.92 26.23 -2.40
CA SER A 298 -2.77 25.24 -3.46
C SER A 298 -3.85 24.17 -3.32
N ALA A 299 -4.57 23.91 -4.42
CA ALA A 299 -5.43 22.76 -4.52
C ALA A 299 -4.58 21.55 -4.98
N TYR A 300 -4.39 20.56 -4.11
CA TYR A 300 -3.93 19.25 -4.56
C TYR A 300 -5.13 18.40 -5.01
N ILE A 301 -4.89 17.44 -5.91
CA ILE A 301 -5.95 16.56 -6.43
C ILE A 301 -6.65 15.86 -5.26
N ALA A 302 -7.92 16.24 -5.04
CA ALA A 302 -8.74 15.79 -3.92
C ALA A 302 -9.53 14.52 -4.27
N THR A 303 -8.98 13.62 -5.10
CA THR A 303 -9.70 12.44 -5.60
C THR A 303 -10.31 11.64 -4.44
N ALA A 304 -9.54 11.41 -3.37
CA ALA A 304 -10.01 10.72 -2.18
C ALA A 304 -11.20 11.43 -1.51
N ASN A 305 -11.16 12.77 -1.39
CA ASN A 305 -12.24 13.56 -0.78
C ASN A 305 -13.56 13.47 -1.57
N ARG A 306 -13.54 13.11 -2.85
CA ARG A 306 -14.75 12.88 -3.64
C ARG A 306 -15.51 11.61 -3.23
N PHE A 307 -14.93 10.78 -2.38
CA PHE A 307 -15.56 9.60 -1.79
C PHE A 307 -16.11 9.88 -0.37
N SER A 308 -16.14 11.15 0.03
CA SER A 308 -16.38 11.57 1.41
C SER A 308 -17.33 12.76 1.45
N ARG A 309 -18.12 12.87 2.52
CA ARG A 309 -18.82 14.11 2.84
C ARG A 309 -17.83 15.09 3.46
N ASN A 310 -17.66 16.27 2.86
CA ASN A 310 -16.61 17.22 3.27
C ASN A 310 -17.15 18.33 4.19
N PHE A 311 -16.32 18.73 5.15
CA PHE A 311 -16.58 19.76 6.15
C PHE A 311 -15.43 20.76 6.15
N MET A 312 -15.73 22.04 6.32
CA MET A 312 -14.75 23.13 6.18
C MET A 312 -14.00 23.41 7.49
N ASP A 313 -14.55 22.99 8.61
CA ASP A 313 -14.03 23.28 9.93
C ASP A 313 -14.33 22.15 10.92
N ALA A 314 -13.54 22.09 11.99
CA ALA A 314 -13.66 21.06 13.00
C ALA A 314 -15.01 21.06 13.75
N SER A 315 -15.63 22.23 13.92
CA SER A 315 -16.85 22.39 14.72
C SER A 315 -18.07 21.85 13.98
N SER A 316 -18.20 22.16 12.68
CA SER A 316 -19.26 21.62 11.83
C SER A 316 -19.16 20.10 11.70
N LEU A 317 -17.93 19.56 11.57
CA LEU A 317 -17.69 18.12 11.58
C LEU A 317 -18.10 17.48 12.91
N LYS A 318 -17.67 18.02 14.07
CA LYS A 318 -18.08 17.49 15.39
C LYS A 318 -19.61 17.45 15.52
N LYS A 319 -20.29 18.56 15.17
CA LYS A 319 -21.75 18.66 15.25
C LYS A 319 -22.42 17.56 14.44
N TYR A 320 -21.95 17.32 13.22
CA TYR A 320 -22.49 16.26 12.36
C TYR A 320 -22.16 14.87 12.90
N LEU A 321 -20.97 14.66 13.48
CA LEU A 321 -20.60 13.38 14.08
C LEU A 321 -21.56 12.98 15.22
N LEU A 322 -22.05 13.94 16.01
CA LEU A 322 -23.02 13.66 17.08
C LEU A 322 -24.40 13.25 16.56
N ASN A 323 -24.77 13.69 15.36
CA ASN A 323 -26.08 13.42 14.75
C ASN A 323 -26.04 12.16 13.86
N LYS A 324 -25.78 10.99 14.45
CA LYS A 324 -25.69 9.71 13.71
C LYS A 324 -26.90 9.40 12.82
N SER A 325 -28.09 9.90 13.15
CA SER A 325 -29.31 9.73 12.33
C SER A 325 -29.23 10.45 10.97
N GLU A 326 -28.39 11.47 10.84
CA GLU A 326 -28.16 12.19 9.58
C GLU A 326 -27.11 11.51 8.71
N TRP A 327 -26.42 10.48 9.21
CA TRP A 327 -25.34 9.84 8.48
C TRP A 327 -25.87 8.98 7.33
N TYR A 328 -25.54 9.38 6.11
CA TYR A 328 -25.76 8.57 4.92
C TYR A 328 -24.46 8.42 4.12
N LEU A 329 -24.42 7.35 3.33
CA LEU A 329 -23.33 7.06 2.41
C LEU A 329 -23.67 7.70 1.07
N GLU A 330 -22.95 8.76 0.68
CA GLU A 330 -23.18 9.45 -0.61
C GLU A 330 -23.06 8.48 -1.79
N ASP A 331 -23.96 8.57 -2.77
CA ASP A 331 -23.82 7.77 -4.00
C ASP A 331 -22.61 8.26 -4.80
N VAL A 332 -21.55 7.45 -4.76
CA VAL A 332 -20.29 7.69 -5.45
C VAL A 332 -20.05 6.65 -6.54
N ASP A 333 -21.08 5.91 -6.97
CA ASP A 333 -20.91 4.76 -7.86
C ASP A 333 -20.39 5.16 -9.24
N HIS A 334 -20.86 6.29 -9.77
CA HIS A 334 -20.32 6.84 -11.02
C HIS A 334 -18.83 7.17 -10.88
N LEU A 335 -18.42 7.77 -9.75
CA LEU A 335 -17.01 8.08 -9.47
C LEU A 335 -16.19 6.80 -9.29
N GLY A 336 -16.70 5.87 -8.50
CA GLY A 336 -16.11 4.58 -8.24
C GLY A 336 -15.76 3.85 -9.54
N LYS A 337 -16.71 3.74 -10.48
CA LYS A 337 -16.50 3.09 -11.79
C LYS A 337 -15.43 3.77 -12.65
N LEU A 338 -15.26 5.09 -12.56
CA LEU A 338 -14.25 5.81 -13.33
C LEU A 338 -12.82 5.57 -12.81
N PHE A 339 -12.67 5.41 -11.50
CA PHE A 339 -11.37 5.22 -10.85
C PHE A 339 -11.02 3.76 -10.61
N ILE A 340 -12.02 2.90 -10.42
CA ILE A 340 -11.90 1.51 -9.99
C ILE A 340 -12.93 0.67 -10.77
N GLU A 341 -12.46 -0.07 -11.75
CA GLU A 341 -13.28 -0.91 -12.63
C GLU A 341 -14.09 -1.95 -11.83
N ASN A 342 -13.48 -2.54 -10.81
CA ASN A 342 -14.12 -3.49 -9.91
C ASN A 342 -14.80 -2.83 -8.71
N TRP A 343 -15.29 -1.59 -8.84
CA TRP A 343 -16.04 -0.89 -7.78
C TRP A 343 -17.32 -1.64 -7.39
N LYS A 344 -18.02 -2.21 -8.38
CA LYS A 344 -19.22 -3.05 -8.20
C LYS A 344 -18.92 -4.52 -8.48
N ASP A 345 -19.68 -5.11 -9.41
CA ASP A 345 -19.83 -6.55 -9.56
C ASP A 345 -18.69 -7.21 -10.37
N LYS A 346 -17.80 -6.42 -10.96
CA LYS A 346 -16.61 -6.94 -11.64
C LYS A 346 -15.60 -7.46 -10.61
N SER A 347 -14.79 -8.45 -11.01
CA SER A 347 -13.65 -8.94 -10.24
C SER A 347 -12.34 -8.66 -10.97
N ALA A 348 -11.45 -7.95 -10.28
CA ALA A 348 -10.08 -7.74 -10.75
C ALA A 348 -9.29 -9.06 -10.75
N SER A 349 -9.47 -9.93 -9.75
CA SER A 349 -8.80 -11.23 -9.68
C SER A 349 -9.13 -12.13 -10.88
N ILE A 350 -10.39 -12.14 -11.34
CA ILE A 350 -10.78 -12.83 -12.59
C ILE A 350 -10.06 -12.24 -13.79
N SER A 351 -10.10 -10.91 -13.93
CA SER A 351 -9.50 -10.22 -15.08
C SER A 351 -7.98 -10.44 -15.15
N PHE A 352 -7.28 -10.31 -14.02
CA PHE A 352 -5.86 -10.61 -13.90
C PHE A 352 -5.57 -12.05 -14.33
N GLY A 353 -6.31 -13.02 -13.78
CA GLY A 353 -6.11 -14.42 -14.11
C GLY A 353 -6.31 -14.70 -15.60
N LYS A 354 -7.38 -14.19 -16.22
CA LYS A 354 -7.63 -14.36 -17.66
C LYS A 354 -6.50 -13.80 -18.54
N ILE A 355 -5.96 -12.62 -18.20
CA ILE A 355 -4.88 -11.99 -18.95
C ILE A 355 -3.57 -12.77 -18.77
N ILE A 356 -3.22 -13.12 -17.53
CA ILE A 356 -1.98 -13.86 -17.21
C ILE A 356 -2.01 -15.26 -17.83
N ASP A 357 -3.16 -15.94 -17.82
CA ASP A 357 -3.36 -17.26 -18.41
C ASP A 357 -3.37 -17.24 -19.95
N SER A 358 -3.54 -16.07 -20.57
CA SER A 358 -3.48 -15.92 -22.03
C SER A 358 -2.06 -15.93 -22.61
N PHE A 359 -1.04 -15.82 -21.77
CA PHE A 359 0.36 -15.88 -22.21
C PHE A 359 0.79 -17.33 -22.51
N ASP A 360 1.77 -17.48 -23.40
CA ASP A 360 2.37 -18.78 -23.75
C ASP A 360 3.34 -19.26 -22.64
N LEU A 361 2.76 -19.75 -21.54
CA LEU A 361 3.49 -20.12 -20.33
C LEU A 361 3.96 -21.57 -20.35
N GLU A 362 5.21 -21.78 -19.94
CA GLU A 362 5.72 -23.14 -19.70
C GLU A 362 5.30 -23.65 -18.31
N LYS A 363 4.83 -24.90 -18.27
CA LYS A 363 4.61 -25.60 -17.00
C LYS A 363 5.94 -26.09 -16.45
N VAL A 364 6.34 -25.53 -15.32
CA VAL A 364 7.59 -25.89 -14.63
C VAL A 364 7.30 -26.71 -13.39
N GLU A 365 8.30 -27.45 -12.89
CA GLU A 365 8.16 -28.16 -11.62
C GLU A 365 7.86 -27.18 -10.48
N ILE A 366 7.11 -27.64 -9.47
CA ILE A 366 6.89 -26.82 -8.28
C ILE A 366 8.23 -26.46 -7.64
N LEU A 367 8.44 -25.16 -7.42
CA LEU A 367 9.65 -24.65 -6.79
C LEU A 367 9.88 -25.33 -5.43
N LYS A 368 11.07 -25.88 -5.26
CA LYS A 368 11.49 -26.54 -4.01
C LYS A 368 12.17 -25.52 -3.09
N PRO A 369 12.12 -25.71 -1.76
CA PRO A 369 12.94 -24.95 -0.84
C PRO A 369 14.39 -24.98 -1.30
N SER A 370 14.98 -23.80 -1.42
CA SER A 370 16.41 -23.68 -1.63
C SER A 370 17.09 -23.61 -0.27
N ILE A 371 18.20 -24.33 -0.10
CA ILE A 371 19.12 -24.00 1.00
C ILE A 371 19.60 -22.60 0.69
N GLU A 372 19.18 -21.62 1.49
CA GLU A 372 19.78 -20.29 1.47
C GLU A 372 21.26 -20.48 1.81
N LYS A 373 22.12 -20.66 0.80
CA LYS A 373 23.57 -20.54 0.97
C LYS A 373 23.79 -19.09 1.32
N GLN A 374 23.79 -18.80 2.62
CA GLN A 374 24.06 -17.47 3.12
C GLN A 374 25.46 -17.16 2.66
N SER A 375 25.59 -16.26 1.68
CA SER A 375 26.92 -15.87 1.23
C SER A 375 27.70 -15.40 2.45
N VAL A 376 29.00 -15.69 2.53
CA VAL A 376 29.86 -15.26 3.64
C VAL A 376 29.65 -13.76 3.91
N LYS A 377 29.46 -12.96 2.85
CA LYS A 377 29.07 -11.55 2.94
C LYS A 377 27.75 -11.29 3.67
N ARG A 378 26.67 -12.04 3.39
CA ARG A 378 25.37 -11.91 4.09
C ARG A 378 25.46 -12.36 5.55
N PHE A 379 26.20 -13.45 5.83
CA PHE A 379 26.42 -13.91 7.20
C PHE A 379 27.19 -12.85 8.01
N ILE A 380 28.32 -12.35 7.47
CA ILE A 380 29.07 -11.25 8.08
C ILE A 380 28.17 -10.02 8.29
N ALA A 381 27.35 -9.66 7.29
CA ALA A 381 26.41 -8.55 7.40
C ALA A 381 25.38 -8.74 8.53
N ASP A 382 24.86 -9.96 8.72
CA ASP A 382 23.96 -10.31 9.82
C ASP A 382 24.66 -10.29 11.18
N VAL A 383 25.90 -10.80 11.25
CA VAL A 383 26.75 -10.75 12.44
C VAL A 383 27.02 -9.31 12.84
N VAL A 384 27.51 -8.48 11.91
CA VAL A 384 27.76 -7.04 12.13
C VAL A 384 26.49 -6.35 12.60
N TYR A 385 25.36 -6.59 11.94
CA TYR A 385 24.08 -6.02 12.36
C TYR A 385 23.69 -6.43 13.78
N PHE A 386 23.82 -7.72 14.13
CA PHE A 386 23.52 -8.23 15.46
C PHE A 386 24.42 -7.59 16.53
N PHE A 387 25.73 -7.52 16.29
CA PHE A 387 26.69 -6.94 17.24
C PHE A 387 26.45 -5.44 17.44
N VAL A 388 26.23 -4.68 16.36
CA VAL A 388 25.92 -3.24 16.45
C VAL A 388 24.61 -3.00 17.20
N ARG A 389 23.60 -3.85 16.98
CA ARG A 389 22.32 -3.79 17.70
C ARG A 389 22.48 -4.07 19.18
N LYS A 390 23.27 -5.09 19.54
CA LYS A 390 23.44 -5.56 20.92
C LYS A 390 24.39 -4.68 21.73
N TYR A 391 25.43 -4.14 21.09
CA TYR A 391 26.50 -3.39 21.73
C TYR A 391 26.84 -2.12 20.92
N PRO A 392 25.95 -1.10 20.92
CA PRO A 392 26.16 0.13 20.14
C PRO A 392 27.42 0.91 20.59
N SER A 393 27.86 0.73 21.83
CA SER A 393 29.09 1.33 22.37
C SER A 393 30.36 0.88 21.65
N LEU A 394 30.37 -0.31 21.03
CA LEU A 394 31.53 -0.81 20.26
C LEU A 394 31.84 0.06 19.04
N LEU A 395 30.87 0.81 18.52
CA LEU A 395 31.11 1.76 17.43
C LEU A 395 32.07 2.89 17.84
N LYS A 396 32.16 3.22 19.14
CA LYS A 396 33.08 4.25 19.66
C LYS A 396 34.55 3.80 19.63
N LEU A 397 34.80 2.50 19.52
CA LEU A 397 36.15 1.92 19.45
C LEU A 397 36.69 1.88 18.02
N LEU A 398 35.86 2.18 17.02
CA LEU A 398 36.25 2.21 15.61
C LEU A 398 36.69 3.62 15.19
N PRO A 399 37.59 3.75 14.20
CA PRO A 399 37.85 5.03 13.54
C PRO A 399 36.56 5.68 13.03
N THR A 400 36.43 7.00 13.15
CA THR A 400 35.21 7.76 12.85
C THR A 400 34.60 7.45 11.48
N SER A 401 35.43 7.31 10.45
CA SER A 401 34.99 6.99 9.09
C SER A 401 34.37 5.58 8.98
N THR A 402 34.95 4.60 9.67
CA THR A 402 34.45 3.22 9.74
C THR A 402 33.18 3.15 10.58
N ALA A 403 33.15 3.80 11.75
CA ALA A 403 31.97 3.88 12.60
C ALA A 403 30.76 4.44 11.82
N LYS A 404 30.97 5.51 11.03
CA LYS A 404 29.94 6.10 10.17
C LYS A 404 29.44 5.13 9.10
N LYS A 405 30.34 4.38 8.43
CA LYS A 405 29.95 3.35 7.45
C LYS A 405 29.11 2.24 8.08
N VAL A 406 29.53 1.74 9.24
CA VAL A 406 28.81 0.69 9.97
C VAL A 406 27.46 1.19 10.46
N GLN A 407 27.38 2.43 10.96
CA GLN A 407 26.13 3.04 11.37
C GLN A 407 25.16 3.21 10.21
N ASN A 408 25.62 3.70 9.05
CA ASN A 408 24.81 3.81 7.84
C ASN A 408 24.31 2.43 7.37
N PHE A 409 25.17 1.41 7.38
CA PHE A 409 24.80 0.03 7.07
C PHE A 409 23.73 -0.50 8.04
N TYR A 410 23.90 -0.30 9.35
CA TYR A 410 22.94 -0.70 10.37
C TYR A 410 21.59 -0.01 10.18
N GLN A 411 21.58 1.30 9.97
CA GLN A 411 20.37 2.08 9.72
C GLN A 411 19.63 1.59 8.46
N ALA A 412 20.36 1.38 7.36
CA ALA A 412 19.78 0.87 6.11
C ALA A 412 19.18 -0.53 6.30
N ARG A 413 19.89 -1.44 6.99
CA ARG A 413 19.40 -2.81 7.25
C ARG A 413 18.20 -2.81 8.20
N SER A 414 18.22 -2.00 9.25
CA SER A 414 17.11 -1.82 10.17
C SER A 414 15.86 -1.31 9.45
N LYS A 415 16.01 -0.28 8.60
CA LYS A 415 14.92 0.23 7.75
C LYS A 415 14.36 -0.85 6.83
N SER A 416 15.24 -1.62 6.16
CA SER A 416 14.83 -2.71 5.27
C SER A 416 14.04 -3.81 5.99
N GLN A 417 14.48 -4.22 7.19
CA GLN A 417 13.77 -5.22 8.00
C GLN A 417 12.42 -4.73 8.54
N LYS A 418 12.29 -3.43 8.82
CA LYS A 418 10.99 -2.83 9.20
C LYS A 418 10.00 -2.81 8.03
N VAL A 419 10.47 -2.50 6.83
CA VAL A 419 9.64 -2.44 5.60
C VAL A 419 9.24 -3.84 5.13
N PHE A 420 10.16 -4.80 5.19
CA PHE A 420 9.92 -6.18 4.78
C PHE A 420 10.58 -7.15 5.78
N PRO A 421 9.85 -7.59 6.82
CA PRO A 421 10.36 -8.55 7.78
C PRO A 421 10.50 -9.95 7.16
N LYS A 422 11.20 -10.85 7.86
CA LYS A 422 11.25 -12.27 7.46
C LYS A 422 9.84 -12.87 7.53
N ILE A 423 9.51 -13.71 6.55
CA ILE A 423 8.21 -14.35 6.47
C ILE A 423 8.20 -15.61 7.35
N LYS A 424 7.20 -15.68 8.24
CA LYS A 424 6.84 -16.86 9.03
C LYS A 424 5.72 -17.61 8.31
N LEU A 425 5.88 -18.92 8.09
CA LEU A 425 4.89 -19.70 7.34
C LEU A 425 3.59 -19.87 8.13
N GLU A 426 3.68 -19.89 9.45
CA GLU A 426 2.55 -19.99 10.38
C GLU A 426 1.59 -18.81 10.15
N ASN A 427 2.13 -17.58 10.12
CA ASN A 427 1.35 -16.38 9.81
C ASN A 427 0.72 -16.44 8.41
N VAL A 428 1.40 -17.03 7.42
CA VAL A 428 0.83 -17.19 6.07
C VAL A 428 -0.33 -18.19 6.10
N LYS A 429 -0.19 -19.32 6.80
CA LYS A 429 -1.26 -20.33 6.96
C LYS A 429 -2.49 -19.75 7.66
N GLU A 430 -2.28 -19.01 8.74
CA GLU A 430 -3.36 -18.30 9.45
C GLU A 430 -4.12 -17.35 8.52
N GLN A 431 -3.39 -16.59 7.69
CA GLN A 431 -3.98 -15.69 6.71
C GLN A 431 -4.74 -16.44 5.61
N ILE A 432 -4.22 -17.56 5.09
CA ILE A 432 -4.95 -18.40 4.12
C ILE A 432 -6.26 -18.90 4.73
N ASN A 433 -6.24 -19.40 5.96
CA ASN A 433 -7.45 -19.86 6.66
C ASN A 433 -8.47 -18.72 6.81
N TYR A 434 -8.01 -17.55 7.28
CA TYR A 434 -8.85 -16.35 7.38
C TYR A 434 -9.50 -15.97 6.03
N LEU A 435 -8.71 -15.93 4.96
CA LEU A 435 -9.18 -15.59 3.62
C LEU A 435 -10.16 -16.63 3.06
N CYS A 436 -9.92 -17.93 3.26
CA CYS A 436 -10.88 -18.98 2.85
C CYS A 436 -12.20 -18.87 3.59
N GLY A 437 -12.18 -18.50 4.88
CA GLY A 437 -13.39 -18.24 5.65
C GLY A 437 -14.09 -16.93 5.27
N LEU A 438 -13.41 -16.00 4.59
CA LEU A 438 -14.00 -14.75 4.09
C LEU A 438 -14.65 -14.92 2.72
N ASP A 439 -14.09 -15.78 1.87
CA ASP A 439 -14.53 -15.92 0.48
C ASP A 439 -14.44 -17.37 0.01
N GLU A 440 -15.61 -17.98 -0.18
CA GLU A 440 -15.74 -19.38 -0.62
C GLU A 440 -15.10 -19.63 -2.00
N ILE A 441 -14.91 -18.58 -2.82
CA ILE A 441 -14.22 -18.69 -4.11
C ILE A 441 -12.77 -19.15 -3.96
N LEU A 442 -12.18 -19.01 -2.77
CA LEU A 442 -10.84 -19.49 -2.46
C LEU A 442 -10.83 -20.96 -2.01
N GLY A 443 -11.98 -21.56 -1.69
CA GLY A 443 -12.09 -22.99 -1.39
C GLY A 443 -11.55 -23.37 0.00
N ASN A 444 -11.17 -24.63 0.18
CA ASN A 444 -10.70 -25.14 1.47
C ASN A 444 -9.21 -24.81 1.67
N TYR A 445 -8.87 -24.20 2.81
CA TYR A 445 -7.49 -23.87 3.18
C TYR A 445 -6.56 -25.10 3.21
N GLU A 446 -7.09 -26.29 3.49
CA GLU A 446 -6.33 -27.55 3.56
C GLU A 446 -5.80 -28.01 2.20
N LYS A 447 -6.40 -27.54 1.10
CA LYS A 447 -5.94 -27.82 -0.26
C LYS A 447 -4.78 -26.93 -0.70
N TYR A 448 -4.42 -25.92 0.11
CA TYR A 448 -3.29 -25.05 -0.20
C TYR A 448 -1.98 -25.63 0.34
N ASN A 449 -1.08 -25.90 -0.59
CA ASN A 449 0.30 -26.29 -0.31
C ASN A 449 1.20 -25.05 -0.28
N ILE A 450 1.85 -24.80 0.86
CA ILE A 450 2.76 -23.67 1.05
C ILE A 450 4.16 -24.17 1.35
N LYS A 451 5.15 -23.73 0.56
CA LYS A 451 6.56 -24.08 0.78
C LYS A 451 7.42 -22.82 0.88
N LYS A 452 8.20 -22.71 1.95
CA LYS A 452 9.17 -21.62 2.11
C LYS A 452 10.32 -21.83 1.13
N ILE A 453 10.60 -20.82 0.30
CA ILE A 453 11.71 -20.87 -0.65
C ILE A 453 12.96 -20.27 -0.01
N ASN A 454 12.81 -19.16 0.71
CA ASN A 454 13.84 -18.52 1.52
C ASN A 454 13.23 -17.67 2.65
N SER A 455 14.05 -16.90 3.37
CA SER A 455 13.59 -16.06 4.49
C SER A 455 12.55 -14.98 4.13
N TYR A 456 12.41 -14.62 2.86
CA TYR A 456 11.61 -13.48 2.37
C TYR A 456 10.64 -13.84 1.23
N SER A 457 10.48 -15.13 0.93
CA SER A 457 9.54 -15.58 -0.11
C SER A 457 9.11 -17.04 0.09
N PHE A 458 7.95 -17.37 -0.46
CA PHE A 458 7.34 -18.69 -0.39
C PHE A 458 6.53 -18.95 -1.66
N VAL A 459 6.28 -20.22 -1.96
CA VAL A 459 5.41 -20.65 -3.07
C VAL A 459 4.10 -21.21 -2.54
N ILE A 460 3.01 -20.90 -3.24
CA ILE A 460 1.67 -21.46 -3.00
C ILE A 460 1.22 -22.24 -4.24
N THR A 461 0.62 -23.40 -4.01
CA THR A 461 -0.14 -24.19 -4.99
C THR A 461 -1.45 -24.67 -4.39
N TYR A 462 -2.45 -24.97 -5.21
CA TYR A 462 -3.73 -25.57 -4.80
C TYR A 462 -3.90 -26.96 -5.40
N ASP A 463 -4.43 -27.91 -4.63
CA ASP A 463 -4.61 -29.32 -5.03
C ASP A 463 -6.00 -29.66 -5.60
#